data_AF-A0A8J5K8F5-F1
#
_entry.id   AF-A0A8J5K8F5-F1
#
_cell.length_a   1.000
_cell.length_b   1.000
_cell.length_c   1.000
_cell.angle_alpha   90.00
_cell.angle_beta   90.00
_cell.angle_gamma   90.00
#
_symmetry.space_group_name_H-M   'P 1'
#
loop_
_entity.id
_entity.type
_entity.pdbx_description
1 polymer ?
#
loop_
_entity_poly.entity_id
_entity_poly.type
_entity_poly.pdbx_seq_one_letter_code
_entity_poly.pdbx_strand_id
1 'polypeptide(L)'
;MSGQTPQPSQLSQASQPPQPSQPPQPSQPPQPSQAGERGRCTFCKISDGIEPSNIVHQDEEFVVFPDMRPAAPHHYLVITRHHYTDVKSLTKENIPMGECVLSL
;
A
#
# COMPACT_ATOMS: atom_id res chain seq x y z
N MET A 1 4.54 2.18 56.02
CA MET A 1 4.41 3.36 55.14
C MET A 1 5.30 3.13 53.93
N SER A 2 4.69 2.78 52.81
CA SER A 2 5.23 2.87 51.43
C SER A 2 4.13 2.35 50.51
N GLY A 3 3.29 3.27 50.04
CA GLY A 3 2.24 2.97 49.06
C GLY A 3 2.87 2.83 47.68
N GLN A 4 2.57 1.72 47.00
CA GLN A 4 2.86 1.57 45.57
C GLN A 4 1.65 2.09 44.79
N THR A 5 1.86 3.23 44.14
CA THR A 5 1.00 3.81 43.10
C THR A 5 0.96 2.91 41.87
N PRO A 6 -0.21 2.49 41.37
CA PRO A 6 -0.33 1.89 40.04
C PRO A 6 -0.20 2.94 38.93
N GLN A 7 0.47 2.58 37.83
CA GLN A 7 0.67 3.43 36.65
C GLN A 7 -0.63 3.70 35.87
N PRO A 8 -0.80 4.90 35.29
CA PRO A 8 -1.92 5.23 34.42
C PRO A 8 -1.57 4.98 32.94
N SER A 9 -1.97 3.83 32.39
CA SER A 9 -1.77 3.51 30.96
C SER A 9 -3.01 2.86 30.33
N GLN A 10 -4.20 3.45 30.57
CA GLN A 10 -5.46 2.98 30.01
C GLN A 10 -6.37 4.17 29.71
N LEU A 11 -6.07 5.00 28.69
CA LEU A 11 -7.06 5.93 28.13
C LEU A 11 -6.58 6.50 26.78
N SER A 12 -7.10 5.93 25.69
CA SER A 12 -7.68 6.67 24.55
C SER A 12 -8.00 5.69 23.41
N GLN A 13 -9.11 4.98 23.56
CA GLN A 13 -9.88 4.50 22.43
C GLN A 13 -10.68 5.71 21.92
N ALA A 14 -10.33 6.26 20.77
CA ALA A 14 -11.13 7.28 20.11
C ALA A 14 -11.37 6.88 18.64
N SER A 15 -12.58 6.39 18.41
CA SER A 15 -13.42 6.74 17.27
C SER A 15 -12.88 6.48 15.87
N GLN A 16 -12.70 5.20 15.51
CA GLN A 16 -12.81 4.83 14.10
C GLN A 16 -14.30 4.81 13.73
N PRO A 17 -14.71 5.46 12.62
CA PRO A 17 -16.08 5.37 12.13
C PRO A 17 -16.44 3.90 11.85
N PRO A 18 -17.69 3.47 12.11
CA PRO A 18 -18.10 2.10 11.82
C PRO A 18 -17.89 1.86 10.33
N GLN A 19 -17.01 0.90 10.02
CA GLN A 19 -16.78 0.44 8.65
C GLN A 19 -18.13 0.00 8.08
N PRO A 20 -18.55 0.47 6.90
CA PRO A 20 -19.80 0.02 6.29
C PRO A 20 -19.75 -1.50 6.12
N SER A 21 -20.81 -2.16 6.59
CA SER A 21 -20.95 -3.61 6.60
C SER A 21 -20.69 -4.17 5.21
N GLN A 22 -19.51 -4.76 5.01
CA GLN A 22 -19.18 -5.38 3.73
C GLN A 22 -20.14 -6.55 3.48
N PRO A 23 -20.67 -6.72 2.25
CA PRO A 23 -21.43 -7.91 1.89
C PRO A 23 -20.58 -9.17 2.12
N PRO A 24 -21.20 -10.32 2.48
CA PRO A 24 -20.47 -11.52 2.84
C PRO A 24 -19.57 -11.97 1.68
N GLN A 25 -18.27 -11.95 1.90
CA GLN A 25 -17.30 -12.34 0.90
C GLN A 25 -17.28 -13.87 0.74
N PRO A 26 -17.18 -14.41 -0.49
CA PRO A 26 -16.85 -15.82 -0.68
C PRO A 26 -15.50 -16.07 -0.01
N SER A 27 -15.43 -17.13 0.79
CA SER A 27 -14.37 -17.51 1.72
C SER A 27 -12.96 -17.29 1.16
N GLN A 28 -12.38 -16.11 1.43
CA GLN A 28 -10.96 -15.85 1.21
C GLN A 28 -10.14 -16.50 2.33
N PRO A 29 -8.96 -17.07 2.01
CA PRO A 29 -7.99 -17.45 3.04
C PRO A 29 -7.61 -16.22 3.88
N PRO A 30 -7.26 -16.40 5.17
CA PRO A 30 -7.00 -15.30 6.08
C PRO A 30 -5.92 -14.37 5.53
N GLN A 31 -6.25 -13.08 5.42
CA GLN A 31 -5.33 -12.07 4.92
C GLN A 31 -4.18 -11.88 5.92
N PRO A 32 -2.91 -12.02 5.50
CA PRO A 32 -1.77 -11.70 6.36
C PRO A 32 -1.80 -10.21 6.72
N SER A 33 -1.35 -9.90 7.94
CA SER A 33 -1.28 -8.52 8.43
C SER A 33 -0.33 -7.68 7.54
N GLN A 34 -0.92 -6.69 6.87
CA GLN A 34 -0.40 -5.81 5.81
C GLN A 34 0.99 -5.18 6.03
N ALA A 35 1.54 -5.18 7.25
CA ALA A 35 2.83 -4.56 7.55
C ALA A 35 4.05 -5.42 7.16
N GLY A 36 3.93 -6.75 7.16
CA GLY A 36 5.07 -7.66 6.93
C GLY A 36 5.43 -7.91 5.46
N GLU A 37 4.54 -7.55 4.53
CA GLU A 37 4.67 -7.88 3.11
C GLU A 37 5.30 -6.74 2.30
N ARG A 38 5.02 -5.48 2.65
CA ARG A 38 5.63 -4.31 2.01
C ARG A 38 7.16 -4.34 2.06
N GLY A 39 7.74 -4.68 3.22
CA GLY A 39 9.20 -4.72 3.41
C GLY A 39 9.94 -5.77 2.57
N ARG A 40 9.23 -6.80 2.10
CA ARG A 40 9.77 -7.83 1.20
C ARG A 40 9.39 -7.63 -0.26
N CYS A 41 8.49 -6.69 -0.56
CA CYS A 41 8.02 -6.41 -1.91
C CYS A 41 9.08 -5.63 -2.70
N THR A 42 9.55 -6.22 -3.81
CA THR A 42 10.54 -5.57 -4.69
C THR A 42 10.04 -4.24 -5.24
N PHE A 43 8.76 -4.11 -5.59
CA PHE A 43 8.19 -2.86 -6.08
C PHE A 43 8.21 -1.75 -5.03
N CYS A 44 7.94 -2.08 -3.76
CA CYS A 44 8.03 -1.11 -2.68
C CYS A 44 9.47 -0.67 -2.45
N LYS A 45 10.43 -1.59 -2.51
CA LYS A 45 11.84 -1.25 -2.44
C LYS A 45 12.30 -0.35 -3.60
N ILE A 46 11.79 -0.58 -4.81
CA ILE A 46 12.04 0.31 -5.96
C ILE A 46 11.45 1.69 -5.70
N SER A 47 10.19 1.76 -5.24
CA SER A 47 9.50 3.02 -4.92
C SER A 47 10.24 3.82 -3.83
N ASP A 48 10.78 3.12 -2.83
CA ASP A 48 11.54 3.68 -1.72
C ASP A 48 13.02 3.98 -2.09
N GLY A 49 13.45 3.66 -3.31
CA GLY A 49 14.83 3.89 -3.78
C GLY A 49 15.89 2.96 -3.19
N ILE A 50 15.48 1.82 -2.63
CA ILE A 50 16.36 0.81 -2.03
C ILE A 50 16.96 -0.10 -3.11
N GLU A 51 16.14 -0.54 -4.06
CA GLU A 51 16.59 -1.33 -5.20
C GLU A 51 16.89 -0.40 -6.39
N PRO A 52 17.99 -0.63 -7.14
CA PRO A 52 18.34 0.22 -8.26
C PRO A 52 17.35 0.01 -9.42
N SER A 53 16.76 1.11 -9.90
CA SER A 53 16.00 1.11 -11.16
C SER A 53 16.19 2.44 -11.90
N ASN A 54 16.02 2.38 -13.22
CA ASN A 54 16.10 3.58 -14.06
C ASN A 54 14.75 4.31 -14.04
N ILE A 55 14.53 5.13 -13.03
CA ILE A 55 13.31 5.91 -12.88
C ILE A 55 13.18 6.92 -14.01
N VAL A 56 12.09 6.83 -14.78
CA VAL A 56 11.76 7.77 -15.85
C VAL A 56 10.78 8.86 -15.40
N HIS A 57 9.95 8.56 -14.40
CA HIS A 57 9.05 9.51 -13.75
C HIS A 57 8.83 9.11 -12.30
N GLN A 58 8.73 10.09 -11.40
CA GLN A 58 8.44 9.88 -9.99
C GLN A 58 7.74 11.10 -9.41
N ASP A 59 6.64 10.85 -8.72
CA ASP A 59 5.89 11.84 -7.96
C ASP A 59 5.47 11.27 -6.59
N GLU A 60 4.52 11.95 -5.95
CA GLU A 60 4.02 11.59 -4.62
C GLU A 60 3.16 10.30 -4.62
N GLU A 61 2.58 9.93 -5.75
CA GLU A 61 1.67 8.78 -5.86
C GLU A 61 2.28 7.62 -6.66
N PHE A 62 3.11 7.92 -7.66
CA PHE A 62 3.60 6.97 -8.65
C PHE A 62 5.10 6.99 -8.87
N VAL A 63 5.59 5.86 -9.36
CA VAL A 63 6.95 5.67 -9.84
C VAL A 63 6.88 4.89 -11.15
N VAL A 64 7.60 5.36 -12.17
CA VAL A 64 7.63 4.76 -13.51
C VAL A 64 9.06 4.39 -13.87
N PHE A 65 9.25 3.17 -14.35
CA PHE A 65 10.56 2.64 -14.76
C PHE A 65 10.40 1.54 -15.81
N PRO A 66 11.43 1.24 -16.62
CA PRO A 66 11.37 0.18 -17.62
C PRO A 66 11.29 -1.20 -16.96
N ASP A 67 10.53 -2.11 -17.56
CA ASP A 67 10.52 -3.50 -17.12
C ASP A 67 11.90 -4.15 -17.32
N MET A 68 12.34 -4.98 -16.37
CA MET A 68 13.62 -5.69 -16.44
C MET A 68 13.65 -6.78 -17.53
N ARG A 69 12.49 -7.34 -17.87
CA ARG A 69 12.26 -8.34 -18.92
C ARG A 69 11.18 -7.82 -19.88
N PRO A 70 11.49 -6.78 -20.65
CA PRO A 70 10.49 -6.09 -21.47
C PRO A 70 9.99 -6.99 -22.60
N ALA A 71 8.66 -7.06 -22.76
CA ALA A 71 8.03 -7.77 -23.88
C ALA A 71 7.96 -6.94 -25.18
N ALA A 72 8.37 -5.67 -25.14
CA ALA A 72 8.35 -4.73 -26.26
C ALA A 72 9.48 -3.70 -26.11
N PRO A 73 9.92 -3.03 -27.20
CA PRO A 73 10.98 -2.01 -27.15
C PRO A 73 10.70 -0.86 -26.19
N HIS A 74 9.42 -0.51 -26.03
CA HIS A 74 8.93 0.47 -25.06
C HIS A 74 7.96 -0.24 -24.12
N HIS A 75 8.46 -0.67 -22.95
CA HIS A 75 7.66 -1.34 -21.92
C HIS A 75 8.05 -0.78 -20.55
N TYR A 76 7.12 -0.01 -19.98
CA TYR A 76 7.29 0.65 -18.70
C TYR A 76 6.26 0.13 -17.70
N LEU A 77 6.68 0.04 -16.45
CA LEU A 77 5.81 -0.26 -15.32
C LEU A 77 5.53 1.04 -14.59
N VAL A 78 4.24 1.32 -14.37
CA VAL A 78 3.76 2.36 -13.45
C VAL A 78 3.35 1.66 -12.17
N ILE A 79 3.96 2.02 -11.06
CA ILE A 79 3.63 1.47 -9.74
C ILE A 79 3.22 2.57 -8.77
N THR A 80 2.32 2.23 -7.86
CA THR A 80 1.90 3.10 -6.75
C THR A 80 2.92 3.08 -5.62
N ARG A 81 3.09 4.19 -4.90
CA ARG A 81 3.89 4.22 -3.65
C ARG A 81 3.24 3.43 -2.51
N HIS A 82 1.91 3.29 -2.57
CA HIS A 82 1.12 2.42 -1.71
C HIS A 82 1.18 0.96 -2.15
N HIS A 83 1.23 0.05 -1.18
CA HIS A 83 1.22 -1.39 -1.44
C HIS A 83 -0.21 -1.91 -1.40
N TYR A 84 -0.62 -2.60 -2.47
CA TYR A 84 -1.89 -3.31 -2.55
C TYR A 84 -1.58 -4.79 -2.82
N THR A 85 -2.15 -5.69 -2.01
CA THR A 85 -1.92 -7.13 -2.14
C THR A 85 -2.46 -7.66 -3.47
N ASP A 86 -3.65 -7.19 -3.85
CA ASP A 86 -4.32 -7.58 -5.09
C ASP A 86 -5.38 -6.54 -5.49
N VAL A 87 -5.89 -6.65 -6.72
CA VAL A 87 -6.83 -5.70 -7.32
C VAL A 87 -8.14 -5.60 -6.53
N LYS A 88 -8.54 -6.63 -5.76
CA LYS A 88 -9.78 -6.60 -4.97
C LYS A 88 -9.67 -5.70 -3.74
N SER A 89 -8.46 -5.31 -3.36
CA SER A 89 -8.23 -4.34 -2.28
C SER A 89 -8.50 -2.89 -2.72
N LEU A 90 -8.69 -2.64 -4.02
CA LEU A 90 -9.02 -1.32 -4.54
C LEU A 90 -10.49 -0.98 -4.25
N THR A 91 -10.73 0.27 -3.86
CA THR A 91 -12.05 0.82 -3.57
C THR A 91 -12.35 2.03 -4.47
N LYS A 92 -13.54 2.61 -4.32
CA LYS A 92 -13.92 3.84 -5.06
C LYS A 92 -13.00 5.02 -4.76
N GLU A 93 -12.34 5.02 -3.60
CA GLU A 93 -11.40 6.07 -3.20
C GLU A 93 -10.13 6.03 -4.05
N ASN A 94 -9.83 4.91 -4.70
CA ASN A 94 -8.64 4.75 -5.55
C ASN A 94 -8.91 5.09 -7.03
N ILE A 95 -10.12 5.54 -7.38
CA ILE A 95 -10.46 5.95 -8.76
C ILE A 95 -9.62 7.15 -9.23
N PRO A 96 -9.45 8.24 -8.45
CA PRO A 96 -8.67 9.40 -8.90
C PRO A 96 -7.24 9.04 -9.31
N MET A 97 -6.61 8.13 -8.55
CA MET A 97 -5.29 7.57 -8.85
C MET A 97 -5.25 6.93 -10.25
N GLY A 98 -6.27 6.17 -10.65
CA GLY A 98 -6.34 5.56 -11.97
C GLY A 98 -6.45 6.58 -13.11
N GLU A 99 -7.17 7.67 -12.90
CA GLU A 99 -7.31 8.76 -13.88
C GLU A 99 -6.00 9.56 -14.03
N CYS A 100 -5.28 9.77 -12.93
CA CYS A 100 -3.95 10.40 -12.94
C CYS A 100 -2.97 9.63 -13.83
N VAL A 101 -2.93 8.30 -13.76
CA VAL A 101 -2.04 7.47 -14.61
C VAL A 101 -2.34 7.63 -16.10
N LEU A 102 -3.61 7.85 -16.49
CA LEU A 102 -3.99 8.06 -17.89
C LEU A 102 -3.55 9.42 -18.45
N SER A 103 -3.11 10.33 -17.57
CA SER A 103 -2.69 11.69 -17.92
C SER A 103 -1.17 11.87 -17.91
N LEU A 104 -0.40 10.80 -17.64
CA LEU A 104 1.07 10.74 -17.75
C LEU A 104 1.52 10.53 -19.20
#